data_AF-A0A7X7X4G4-F1
#
_entry.id   AF-A0A7X7X4G4-F1
#
_cell.length_a   1.000
_cell.length_b   1.000
_cell.length_c   1.000
_cell.angle_alpha   90.00
_cell.angle_beta   90.00
_cell.angle_gamma   90.00
#
_symmetry.space_group_name_H-M   'P 1'
#
loop_
_entity.id
_entity.type
_entity.pdbx_description
1 polymer ?
#
loop_
_entity_poly.entity_id
_entity_poly.type
_entity_poly.pdbx_seq_one_letter_code
_entity_poly.pdbx_strand_id
1 'polypeptide(L)'
;LGDYAITEAGFGADLGAEKFFDIKCRYGGLVPSAAVLVASVRALKYNGGVRRDQLAAENPEAVVAGISNLKKHVENIRKFGVPVIVAINRFPTDTPDEIELIRKRCGEWGVDSAVAEVFEKGGEGGLELANKLCALMDAEKPEFKPLYDTGLPVKEKIELICKEIYGAGKVEYRDRALKEIKTIEELGMGNLPICMAKTQYSLSDDPTLLGAPSDFIITVKEVRLSAGAGFIVALTGDIMTMPGLPRDPAANRMDIDGDGRITGLF
;
A
#
# COMPACT_ATOMS: atom_id res chain seq x y z
N LEU A 1 0.64 -7.16 27.41
CA LEU A 1 0.92 -7.39 25.98
C LEU A 1 -0.28 -8.21 25.50
N GLY A 2 -1.17 -7.65 24.68
CA GLY A 2 -2.46 -8.26 24.36
C GLY A 2 -2.37 -9.47 23.42
N ASP A 3 -3.49 -10.17 23.22
CA ASP A 3 -3.57 -11.36 22.35
C ASP A 3 -3.51 -11.01 20.86
N TYR A 4 -3.93 -9.79 20.51
CA TYR A 4 -3.88 -9.25 19.15
C TYR A 4 -3.01 -8.00 19.11
N ALA A 5 -2.16 -7.92 18.09
CA ALA A 5 -1.35 -6.74 17.78
C ALA A 5 -1.72 -6.22 16.39
N ILE A 6 -2.40 -5.07 16.33
CA ILE A 6 -2.73 -4.40 15.08
C ILE A 6 -1.63 -3.38 14.78
N THR A 7 -1.07 -3.45 13.57
CA THR A 7 -0.07 -2.51 13.05
C THR A 7 -0.42 -2.17 11.62
N GLU A 8 0.12 -1.07 11.11
CA GLU A 8 -0.04 -0.65 9.72
C GLU A 8 1.32 -0.41 9.04
N ALA A 9 1.27 -0.21 7.73
CA ALA A 9 2.39 0.24 6.93
C ALA A 9 1.92 1.41 6.04
N GLY A 10 2.78 2.41 5.84
CA GLY A 10 2.44 3.59 5.06
C GLY A 10 2.25 3.31 3.58
N PHE A 11 1.47 4.17 2.90
CA PHE A 11 1.04 4.04 1.51
C PHE A 11 0.14 2.82 1.24
N GLY A 12 -0.03 2.42 -0.03
CA GLY A 12 -0.81 1.25 -0.43
C GLY A 12 -0.07 -0.07 -0.18
N ALA A 13 -0.77 -1.19 -0.37
CA ALA A 13 -0.21 -2.52 -0.15
C ALA A 13 0.91 -2.88 -1.15
N ASP A 14 1.00 -2.17 -2.27
CA ASP A 14 2.10 -2.28 -3.23
C ASP A 14 3.44 -1.77 -2.68
N LEU A 15 3.44 -0.84 -1.72
CA LEU A 15 4.65 -0.32 -1.09
C LEU A 15 4.75 -0.70 0.39
N GLY A 16 3.73 -0.35 1.17
CA GLY A 16 3.72 -0.55 2.62
C GLY A 16 3.71 -2.02 2.99
N ALA A 17 2.72 -2.76 2.48
CA ALA A 17 2.57 -4.18 2.81
C ALA A 17 3.71 -5.03 2.22
N GLU A 18 4.11 -4.79 0.97
CA GLU A 18 5.29 -5.44 0.36
C GLU A 18 6.53 -5.28 1.24
N LYS A 19 6.90 -4.06 1.64
CA LYS A 19 8.06 -3.83 2.53
C LYS A 19 7.87 -4.42 3.92
N PHE A 20 6.64 -4.38 4.45
CA PHE A 20 6.34 -5.00 5.73
C PHE A 20 6.62 -6.51 5.66
N PHE A 21 6.19 -7.18 4.60
CA PHE A 21 6.39 -8.62 4.40
C PHE A 21 7.85 -8.96 4.03
N ASP A 22 8.42 -8.31 3.03
CA ASP A 22 9.74 -8.66 2.49
C ASP A 22 10.93 -8.16 3.31
N ILE A 23 10.74 -7.14 4.16
CA ILE A 23 11.80 -6.55 4.99
C ILE A 23 11.51 -6.75 6.48
N LYS A 24 10.41 -6.19 7.01
CA LYS A 24 10.15 -6.19 8.46
C LYS A 24 9.86 -7.60 8.99
N CYS A 25 8.97 -8.35 8.36
CA CYS A 25 8.67 -9.72 8.75
C CYS A 25 9.89 -10.63 8.60
N ARG A 26 10.65 -10.46 7.52
CA ARG A 26 11.91 -11.19 7.30
C ARG A 26 12.90 -10.98 8.45
N TYR A 27 13.13 -9.74 8.87
CA TYR A 27 14.07 -9.46 9.97
C TYR A 27 13.52 -9.75 11.36
N GLY A 28 12.21 -9.55 11.57
CA GLY A 28 11.57 -9.79 12.84
C GLY A 28 11.16 -11.24 13.08
N GLY A 29 11.31 -12.13 12.10
CA GLY A 29 10.76 -13.49 12.16
C GLY A 29 9.24 -13.49 12.36
N LEU A 30 8.55 -12.48 11.83
CA LEU A 30 7.12 -12.27 12.08
C LEU A 30 6.29 -12.96 11.01
N VAL A 31 5.22 -13.63 11.44
CA VAL A 31 4.22 -14.26 10.57
C VAL A 31 2.90 -13.51 10.75
N PRO A 32 2.47 -12.69 9.79
CA PRO A 32 1.19 -11.99 9.87
C PRO A 32 0.02 -12.97 9.82
N SER A 33 -0.88 -12.92 10.81
CA SER A 33 -2.04 -13.82 10.87
C SER A 33 -3.11 -13.49 9.84
N ALA A 34 -3.28 -12.22 9.51
CA ALA A 34 -4.19 -11.72 8.48
C ALA A 34 -3.81 -10.27 8.11
N ALA A 35 -4.36 -9.79 7.00
CA ALA A 35 -4.23 -8.41 6.54
C ALA A 35 -5.61 -7.78 6.33
N VAL A 36 -5.76 -6.54 6.80
CA VAL A 36 -6.93 -5.70 6.51
C VAL A 36 -6.55 -4.73 5.39
N LEU A 37 -7.24 -4.82 4.26
CA LEU A 37 -7.06 -3.91 3.14
C LEU A 37 -8.18 -2.85 3.15
N VAL A 38 -7.82 -1.61 3.48
CA VAL A 38 -8.78 -0.50 3.58
C VAL A 38 -9.06 0.09 2.20
N ALA A 39 -10.34 0.29 1.88
CA ALA A 39 -10.80 0.95 0.67
C ALA A 39 -11.98 1.90 0.96
N SER A 40 -12.24 2.85 0.06
CA SER A 40 -13.44 3.68 0.11
C SER A 40 -14.05 3.83 -1.28
N VAL A 41 -15.37 4.06 -1.34
CA VAL A 41 -16.10 4.27 -2.59
C VAL A 41 -15.50 5.42 -3.39
N ARG A 42 -15.19 6.54 -2.73
CA ARG A 42 -14.55 7.71 -3.36
C ARG A 42 -13.17 7.40 -3.95
N ALA A 43 -12.34 6.61 -3.27
CA ALA A 43 -11.02 6.22 -3.80
C ALA A 43 -11.16 5.30 -5.02
N LEU A 44 -12.16 4.42 -5.03
CA LEU A 44 -12.43 3.56 -6.19
C LEU A 44 -12.98 4.39 -7.36
N LYS A 45 -13.90 5.33 -7.14
CA LYS A 45 -14.34 6.28 -8.19
C LYS A 45 -13.18 7.06 -8.78
N TYR A 46 -12.25 7.53 -7.94
CA TYR A 46 -11.04 8.21 -8.42
C TYR A 46 -10.18 7.30 -9.29
N ASN A 47 -9.97 6.05 -8.86
CA ASN A 47 -9.27 5.05 -9.67
C ASN A 47 -10.01 4.68 -10.96
N GLY A 48 -11.34 4.84 -11.00
CA GLY A 48 -12.17 4.71 -12.18
C GLY A 48 -12.18 5.94 -13.10
N GLY A 49 -11.41 6.99 -12.78
CA GLY A 49 -11.23 8.19 -13.61
C GLY A 49 -12.08 9.40 -13.20
N VAL A 50 -12.85 9.33 -12.12
CA VAL A 50 -13.61 10.49 -11.61
C VAL A 50 -12.66 11.50 -11.00
N ARG A 51 -12.84 12.79 -11.31
CA ARG A 51 -12.01 13.85 -10.75
C ARG A 51 -12.24 14.01 -9.24
N ARG A 52 -11.19 14.43 -8.52
CA ARG A 52 -11.22 14.58 -7.05
C ARG A 52 -12.33 15.49 -6.53
N ASP A 53 -12.70 16.53 -7.30
CA ASP A 53 -13.74 17.50 -6.99
C ASP A 53 -15.16 17.00 -7.29
N GLN A 54 -15.32 15.81 -7.87
CA GLN A 54 -16.61 15.24 -8.30
C GLN A 54 -16.95 13.91 -7.59
N LEU A 55 -16.18 13.52 -6.58
CA LEU A 55 -16.31 12.20 -5.92
C LEU A 55 -17.56 12.04 -5.03
N ALA A 56 -18.29 13.12 -4.76
CA ALA A 56 -19.48 13.09 -3.89
C ALA A 56 -20.73 12.58 -4.62
N ALA A 57 -20.79 12.71 -5.95
CA ALA A 57 -21.91 12.19 -6.73
C ALA A 57 -21.84 10.66 -6.83
N GLU A 58 -22.98 10.00 -6.74
CA GLU A 58 -23.11 8.56 -6.99
C GLU A 58 -22.66 8.21 -8.42
N ASN A 59 -21.80 7.20 -8.55
CA ASN A 59 -21.31 6.71 -9.84
C ASN A 59 -20.84 5.25 -9.73
N PRO A 60 -21.76 4.27 -9.75
CA PRO A 60 -21.43 2.85 -9.63
C PRO A 60 -20.51 2.36 -10.75
N GLU A 61 -20.64 2.90 -11.98
CA GLU A 61 -19.79 2.54 -13.11
C GLU A 61 -18.32 2.87 -12.84
N ALA A 62 -18.05 4.05 -12.27
CA ALA A 62 -16.70 4.43 -11.88
C ALA A 62 -16.15 3.57 -10.73
N VAL A 63 -17.00 3.15 -9.78
CA VAL A 63 -16.60 2.17 -8.76
C VAL A 63 -16.18 0.86 -9.43
N VAL A 64 -16.97 0.34 -10.38
CA VAL A 64 -16.60 -0.88 -11.15
C VAL A 64 -15.28 -0.71 -11.90
N ALA A 65 -15.06 0.45 -12.54
CA ALA A 65 -13.81 0.70 -13.27
C ALA A 65 -12.58 0.73 -12.34
N GLY A 66 -12.71 1.37 -11.17
CA GLY A 66 -11.63 1.47 -10.19
C GLY A 66 -11.40 0.24 -9.31
N ILE A 67 -12.35 -0.69 -9.27
CA ILE A 67 -12.25 -1.97 -8.53
C ILE A 67 -11.02 -2.80 -8.92
N SER A 68 -10.53 -2.61 -10.15
CA SER A 68 -9.28 -3.22 -10.64
C SER A 68 -8.09 -2.96 -9.71
N ASN A 69 -7.97 -1.75 -9.14
CA ASN A 69 -6.93 -1.40 -8.18
C ASN A 69 -7.03 -2.24 -6.89
N LEU A 70 -8.23 -2.30 -6.29
CA LEU A 70 -8.48 -3.09 -5.08
C LEU A 70 -8.19 -4.57 -5.32
N LYS A 71 -8.65 -5.11 -6.45
CA LYS A 71 -8.41 -6.49 -6.86
C LYS A 71 -6.90 -6.81 -6.89
N LYS A 72 -6.12 -5.92 -7.52
CA LYS A 72 -4.67 -6.12 -7.64
C LYS A 72 -3.99 -6.14 -6.26
N HIS A 73 -4.40 -5.28 -5.33
CA HIS A 73 -3.87 -5.30 -3.97
C HIS A 73 -4.26 -6.56 -3.19
N VAL A 74 -5.49 -7.05 -3.35
CA VAL A 74 -5.93 -8.35 -2.80
C VAL A 74 -5.06 -9.49 -3.33
N GLU A 75 -4.87 -9.56 -4.64
CA GLU A 75 -4.02 -10.57 -5.29
C GLU A 75 -2.57 -10.50 -4.78
N ASN A 76 -2.03 -9.29 -4.64
CA ASN A 76 -0.68 -9.08 -4.15
C ASN A 76 -0.50 -9.58 -2.71
N ILE A 77 -1.42 -9.27 -1.79
CA ILE A 77 -1.36 -9.76 -0.40
C ILE A 77 -1.38 -11.29 -0.37
N ARG A 78 -2.24 -11.91 -1.18
CA ARG A 78 -2.34 -13.37 -1.29
C ARG A 78 -1.06 -14.04 -1.80
N LYS A 79 -0.23 -13.36 -2.61
CA LYS A 79 1.08 -13.91 -3.04
C LYS A 79 2.01 -14.22 -1.88
N PHE A 80 1.85 -13.48 -0.77
CA PHE A 80 2.60 -13.72 0.47
C PHE A 80 2.00 -14.81 1.34
N GLY A 81 0.88 -15.43 0.96
CA GLY A 81 0.19 -16.46 1.76
C GLY A 81 -0.50 -15.91 3.00
N VAL A 82 -0.88 -14.63 3.01
CA VAL A 82 -1.55 -13.96 4.14
C VAL A 82 -3.06 -13.87 3.85
N PRO A 83 -3.93 -14.34 4.76
CA PRO A 83 -5.38 -14.17 4.67
C PRO A 83 -5.75 -12.69 4.61
N VAL A 84 -6.69 -12.30 3.76
CA VAL A 84 -7.05 -10.89 3.54
C VAL A 84 -8.56 -10.65 3.70
N ILE A 85 -8.90 -9.55 4.35
CA ILE A 85 -10.25 -8.99 4.44
C ILE A 85 -10.24 -7.54 3.95
N VAL A 86 -11.29 -7.12 3.26
CA VAL A 86 -11.45 -5.72 2.82
C VAL A 86 -12.29 -4.95 3.84
N ALA A 87 -11.75 -3.84 4.35
CA ALA A 87 -12.49 -2.88 5.16
C ALA A 87 -12.95 -1.71 4.29
N ILE A 88 -14.26 -1.58 4.10
CA ILE A 88 -14.87 -0.48 3.34
C ILE A 88 -15.14 0.66 4.32
N ASN A 89 -14.29 1.68 4.33
CA ASN A 89 -14.46 2.84 5.18
C ASN A 89 -15.61 3.71 4.64
N ARG A 90 -16.69 3.84 5.43
CA ARG A 90 -17.91 4.53 5.01
C ARG A 90 -17.75 6.05 5.08
N PHE A 91 -18.20 6.74 4.03
CA PHE A 91 -18.38 8.19 4.03
C PHE A 91 -19.85 8.59 3.94
N PRO A 92 -20.24 9.79 4.40
CA PRO A 92 -21.63 10.26 4.35
C PRO A 92 -22.25 10.32 2.95
N THR A 93 -21.41 10.48 1.92
CA THR A 93 -21.85 10.57 0.51
C THR A 93 -21.96 9.23 -0.19
N ASP A 94 -21.53 8.14 0.45
CA ASP A 94 -21.50 6.81 -0.17
C ASP A 94 -22.92 6.22 -0.17
N THR A 95 -23.36 5.72 -1.32
CA THR A 95 -24.68 5.09 -1.42
C THR A 95 -24.63 3.61 -1.03
N PRO A 96 -25.74 3.02 -0.53
CA PRO A 96 -25.81 1.58 -0.26
C PRO A 96 -25.46 0.72 -1.48
N ASP A 97 -25.85 1.16 -2.67
CA ASP A 97 -25.61 0.44 -3.93
C ASP A 97 -24.12 0.43 -4.29
N GLU A 98 -23.41 1.55 -4.12
CA GLU A 98 -21.96 1.63 -4.32
C GLU A 98 -21.19 0.73 -3.34
N ILE A 99 -21.64 0.65 -2.08
CA ILE A 99 -21.04 -0.22 -1.06
C ILE A 99 -21.28 -1.69 -1.39
N GLU A 100 -22.52 -2.06 -1.71
CA GLU A 100 -22.89 -3.44 -2.01
C GLU A 100 -22.17 -3.96 -3.25
N LEU A 101 -21.95 -3.10 -4.24
CA LEU A 101 -21.13 -3.41 -5.39
C LEU A 101 -19.70 -3.84 -4.98
N ILE A 102 -19.07 -3.13 -4.05
CA ILE A 102 -17.72 -3.49 -3.56
C ILE A 102 -17.77 -4.83 -2.83
N ARG A 103 -18.77 -5.05 -1.97
CA ARG A 103 -18.94 -6.34 -1.25
C ARG A 103 -19.08 -7.50 -2.21
N LYS A 104 -19.95 -7.36 -3.22
CA LYS A 104 -20.15 -8.36 -4.27
C LYS A 104 -18.85 -8.69 -4.99
N ARG A 105 -18.07 -7.66 -5.39
CA ARG A 105 -16.77 -7.87 -6.06
C ARG A 105 -15.76 -8.60 -5.17
N CYS A 106 -15.70 -8.27 -3.88
CA CYS A 106 -14.85 -9.00 -2.93
C CYS A 106 -15.28 -10.48 -2.83
N GLY A 107 -16.59 -10.74 -2.74
CA GLY A 107 -17.15 -12.10 -2.71
C GLY A 107 -16.83 -12.92 -3.96
N GLU A 108 -16.84 -12.32 -5.15
CA GLU A 108 -16.41 -12.96 -6.42
C GLU A 108 -14.94 -13.42 -6.38
N TRP A 109 -14.10 -12.81 -5.53
CA TRP A 109 -12.70 -13.20 -5.34
C TRP A 109 -12.51 -14.13 -4.13
N GLY A 110 -13.59 -14.53 -3.46
CA GLY A 110 -13.54 -15.28 -2.21
C GLY A 110 -12.87 -14.50 -1.08
N VAL A 111 -13.04 -13.18 -1.05
CA VAL A 111 -12.53 -12.29 0.00
C VAL A 111 -13.70 -11.72 0.77
N ASP A 112 -13.67 -11.84 2.09
CA ASP A 112 -14.69 -11.23 2.92
C ASP A 112 -14.52 -9.70 2.96
N SER A 113 -15.62 -8.99 3.22
CA SER A 113 -15.63 -7.54 3.35
C SER A 113 -16.55 -7.07 4.47
N ALA A 114 -16.13 -6.02 5.16
CA ALA A 114 -16.86 -5.39 6.26
C ALA A 114 -16.93 -3.88 6.04
N VAL A 115 -18.09 -3.29 6.37
CA VAL A 115 -18.21 -1.83 6.40
C VAL A 115 -17.66 -1.34 7.73
N ALA A 116 -16.77 -0.35 7.69
CA ALA A 116 -16.19 0.27 8.86
C ALA A 116 -16.72 1.69 9.03
N GLU A 117 -17.35 1.96 10.18
CA GLU A 117 -17.89 3.27 10.58
C GLU A 117 -17.13 3.81 11.80
N VAL A 118 -15.88 3.39 11.99
CA VAL A 118 -15.08 3.68 13.19
C VAL A 118 -14.80 5.16 13.41
N PHE A 119 -14.84 5.97 12.34
CA PHE A 119 -14.67 7.42 12.44
C PHE A 119 -15.86 8.08 13.15
N GLU A 120 -17.09 7.66 12.83
CA GLU A 120 -18.32 8.25 13.39
C GLU A 120 -18.74 7.56 14.69
N LYS A 121 -18.56 6.24 14.79
CA LYS A 121 -19.10 5.40 15.87
C LYS A 121 -18.04 4.81 16.79
N GLY A 122 -16.77 5.20 16.63
CA GLY A 122 -15.67 4.64 17.43
C GLY A 122 -15.56 3.11 17.29
N GLY A 123 -15.23 2.43 18.38
CA GLY A 123 -15.04 0.97 18.37
C GLY A 123 -16.27 0.18 17.93
N GLU A 124 -17.48 0.68 18.21
CA GLU A 124 -18.74 0.02 17.81
C GLU A 124 -18.87 -0.08 16.29
N GLY A 125 -18.43 0.95 15.56
CA GLY A 125 -18.41 0.98 14.10
C GLY A 125 -17.40 0.02 13.46
N GLY A 126 -16.58 -0.67 14.26
CA GLY A 126 -15.59 -1.65 13.81
C GLY A 126 -15.93 -3.10 14.17
N LEU A 127 -17.06 -3.36 14.84
CA LEU A 127 -17.39 -4.70 15.34
C LEU A 127 -17.56 -5.73 14.22
N GLU A 128 -18.18 -5.36 13.09
CA GLU A 128 -18.31 -6.27 11.94
C GLU A 128 -16.92 -6.69 11.43
N LEU A 129 -16.02 -5.72 11.24
CA LEU A 129 -14.66 -5.96 10.78
C LEU A 129 -13.88 -6.82 11.76
N ALA A 130 -13.96 -6.51 13.06
CA ALA A 130 -13.26 -7.26 14.10
C ALA A 130 -13.71 -8.72 14.15
N ASN A 131 -15.04 -8.96 14.15
CA ASN A 131 -15.60 -10.30 14.20
C ASN A 131 -15.21 -11.14 12.98
N LYS A 132 -15.30 -10.55 11.77
CA LYS A 132 -14.91 -11.22 10.53
C LYS A 132 -13.42 -11.48 10.46
N LEU A 133 -12.59 -10.56 10.95
CA LEU A 133 -11.14 -10.73 11.02
C LEU A 133 -10.76 -11.87 11.97
N CYS A 134 -11.38 -11.96 13.16
CA CYS A 134 -11.19 -13.08 14.07
C CYS A 134 -11.59 -14.41 13.43
N ALA A 135 -12.78 -14.47 12.81
CA ALA A 135 -13.23 -15.67 12.10
C ALA A 135 -12.29 -16.09 10.96
N LEU A 136 -11.74 -15.12 10.22
CA LEU A 136 -10.76 -15.38 9.16
C LEU A 136 -9.48 -16.01 9.71
N MET A 137 -8.93 -15.49 10.82
CA MET A 137 -7.71 -16.02 11.45
C MET A 137 -7.91 -17.42 12.07
N ASP A 138 -9.14 -17.75 12.46
CA ASP A 138 -9.50 -19.08 12.95
C ASP A 138 -9.64 -20.09 11.81
N ALA A 139 -10.25 -19.67 10.69
CA ALA A 139 -10.52 -20.53 9.55
C ALA A 139 -9.30 -20.77 8.65
N GLU A 140 -8.44 -19.76 8.47
CA GLU A 140 -7.31 -19.80 7.53
C GLU A 140 -6.00 -19.50 8.28
N LYS A 141 -5.06 -20.44 8.23
CA LYS A 141 -3.71 -20.22 8.77
C LYS A 141 -2.80 -19.65 7.68
N PRO A 142 -2.01 -18.61 7.98
CA PRO A 142 -1.13 -18.02 6.98
C PRO A 142 -0.02 -19.02 6.58
N GLU A 143 0.15 -19.21 5.28
CA GLU A 143 1.33 -19.88 4.70
C GLU A 143 2.36 -18.82 4.30
N PHE A 144 2.72 -17.97 5.28
CA PHE A 144 3.49 -16.77 5.01
C PHE A 144 4.84 -17.09 4.37
N LYS A 145 5.10 -16.44 3.23
CA LYS A 145 6.41 -16.46 2.59
C LYS A 145 6.72 -15.09 1.97
N PRO A 146 7.97 -14.61 2.09
CA PRO A 146 8.43 -13.46 1.32
C PRO A 146 8.31 -13.72 -0.19
N LEU A 147 8.24 -12.64 -0.99
CA LEU A 147 8.03 -12.71 -2.42
C LEU A 147 9.21 -13.34 -3.17
N TYR A 148 10.43 -13.11 -2.67
CA TYR A 148 11.67 -13.54 -3.31
C TYR A 148 12.72 -14.03 -2.31
N ASP A 149 13.66 -14.83 -2.79
CA ASP A 149 14.88 -15.17 -2.06
C ASP A 149 15.88 -14.01 -2.15
N THR A 150 16.43 -13.62 -1.01
CA THR A 150 17.48 -12.62 -0.89
C THR A 150 18.77 -12.99 -1.63
N GLY A 151 19.03 -14.29 -1.84
CA GLY A 151 20.19 -14.78 -2.60
C GLY A 151 20.13 -14.55 -4.11
N LEU A 152 18.99 -14.10 -4.64
CA LEU A 152 18.86 -13.72 -6.05
C LEU A 152 19.67 -12.43 -6.34
N PRO A 153 20.17 -12.26 -7.59
CA PRO A 153 20.79 -11.01 -8.03
C PRO A 153 19.89 -9.80 -7.78
N VAL A 154 20.50 -8.64 -7.52
CA VAL A 154 19.76 -7.42 -7.15
C VAL A 154 18.69 -7.05 -8.18
N LYS A 155 19.04 -7.19 -9.47
CA LYS A 155 18.12 -6.93 -10.59
C LYS A 155 16.92 -7.88 -10.61
N GLU A 156 17.14 -9.18 -10.36
CA GLU A 156 16.07 -10.17 -10.38
C GLU A 156 15.06 -9.92 -9.25
N LYS A 157 15.53 -9.49 -8.07
CA LYS A 157 14.65 -9.09 -6.96
C LYS A 157 13.79 -7.88 -7.32
N ILE A 158 14.39 -6.85 -7.93
CA ILE A 158 13.65 -5.67 -8.42
C ILE A 158 12.62 -6.10 -9.48
N GLU A 159 13.00 -6.95 -10.42
CA GLU A 159 12.12 -7.45 -11.49
C GLU A 159 10.95 -8.25 -10.94
N LEU A 160 11.16 -9.09 -9.92
CA LEU A 160 10.09 -9.82 -9.23
C LEU A 160 9.09 -8.87 -8.57
N ILE A 161 9.53 -7.85 -7.84
CA ILE A 161 8.62 -6.85 -7.25
C ILE A 161 7.84 -6.14 -8.36
N CYS A 162 8.52 -5.64 -9.38
CA CYS A 162 7.90 -4.91 -10.49
C CYS A 162 6.86 -5.74 -11.25
N LYS A 163 7.17 -7.00 -11.55
CA LYS A 163 6.27 -7.89 -12.29
C LYS A 163 5.12 -8.37 -11.41
N GLU A 164 5.44 -8.91 -10.24
CA GLU A 164 4.46 -9.61 -9.42
C GLU A 164 3.55 -8.62 -8.68
N ILE A 165 4.11 -7.58 -8.07
CA ILE A 165 3.36 -6.60 -7.25
C ILE A 165 2.80 -5.48 -8.11
N TYR A 166 3.61 -4.89 -8.99
CA TYR A 166 3.16 -3.72 -9.76
C TYR A 166 2.42 -4.10 -11.05
N GLY A 167 2.71 -5.26 -11.65
CA GLY A 167 2.17 -5.61 -12.97
C GLY A 167 2.94 -4.96 -14.13
N ALA A 168 4.19 -4.58 -13.90
CA ALA A 168 5.06 -4.02 -14.93
C ALA A 168 5.42 -5.10 -15.97
N GLY A 169 5.45 -4.72 -17.24
CA GLY A 169 5.90 -5.60 -18.33
C GLY A 169 7.42 -5.66 -18.45
N LYS A 170 8.11 -4.59 -18.05
CA LYS A 170 9.57 -4.48 -18.16
C LYS A 170 10.15 -3.57 -17.07
N VAL A 171 11.39 -3.85 -16.68
CA VAL A 171 12.21 -2.95 -15.88
C VAL A 171 13.39 -2.46 -16.73
N GLU A 172 13.57 -1.14 -16.78
CA GLU A 172 14.72 -0.51 -17.42
C GLU A 172 15.63 0.12 -16.35
N TYR A 173 16.93 0.08 -16.60
CA TYR A 173 17.93 0.58 -15.67
C TYR A 173 18.75 1.66 -16.35
N ARG A 174 18.93 2.80 -15.68
CA ARG A 174 19.89 3.83 -16.11
C ARG A 174 21.32 3.36 -15.81
N ASP A 175 22.29 3.88 -16.55
CA ASP A 175 23.72 3.55 -16.38
C ASP A 175 24.21 3.73 -14.94
N ARG A 176 23.67 4.75 -14.25
CA ARG A 176 23.99 5.02 -12.85
C ARG A 176 23.54 3.86 -11.95
N ALA A 177 22.28 3.43 -12.06
CA ALA A 177 21.75 2.29 -11.31
C ALA A 177 22.56 1.01 -11.58
N LEU A 178 22.96 0.74 -12.83
CA LEU A 178 23.77 -0.43 -13.16
C LEU A 178 25.15 -0.42 -12.48
N LYS A 179 25.81 0.74 -12.44
CA LYS A 179 27.10 0.90 -11.75
C LYS A 179 26.95 0.70 -10.24
N GLU A 180 25.91 1.28 -9.65
CA GLU A 180 25.64 1.18 -8.20
C GLU A 180 25.29 -0.25 -7.78
N ILE A 181 24.47 -0.95 -8.58
CA ILE A 181 24.17 -2.38 -8.36
C ILE A 181 25.46 -3.21 -8.36
N LYS A 182 26.30 -3.03 -9.37
CA LYS A 182 27.59 -3.74 -9.47
C LYS A 182 28.46 -3.49 -8.24
N THR A 183 28.59 -2.24 -7.80
CA THR A 183 29.36 -1.91 -6.60
C THR A 183 28.78 -2.56 -5.35
N ILE A 184 27.45 -2.59 -5.18
CA ILE A 184 26.80 -3.24 -4.02
C ILE A 184 27.07 -4.75 -3.99
N GLU A 185 27.04 -5.40 -5.16
CA GLU A 185 27.34 -6.83 -5.28
C GLU A 185 28.83 -7.12 -5.01
N GLU A 186 29.76 -6.28 -5.51
CA GLU A 186 31.20 -6.37 -5.24
C GLU A 186 31.54 -6.16 -3.75
N LEU A 187 30.74 -5.36 -3.03
CA LEU A 187 30.85 -5.19 -1.58
C LEU A 187 30.28 -6.37 -0.78
N GLY A 188 29.79 -7.42 -1.44
CA GLY A 188 29.17 -8.58 -0.79
C GLY A 188 27.80 -8.29 -0.16
N MET A 189 27.19 -7.15 -0.51
CA MET A 189 25.89 -6.73 0.01
C MET A 189 24.73 -6.98 -0.97
N GLY A 190 24.98 -7.76 -2.01
CA GLY A 190 23.98 -8.16 -3.00
C GLY A 190 22.81 -8.95 -2.39
N ASN A 191 23.00 -9.62 -1.25
CA ASN A 191 21.97 -10.45 -0.61
C ASN A 191 20.97 -9.66 0.26
N LEU A 192 21.01 -8.33 0.26
CA LEU A 192 20.05 -7.52 1.02
C LEU A 192 18.69 -7.45 0.31
N PRO A 193 17.57 -7.32 1.04
CA PRO A 193 16.25 -7.08 0.44
C PRO A 193 16.19 -5.70 -0.23
N ILE A 194 15.21 -5.55 -1.12
CA ILE A 194 14.98 -4.35 -1.92
C ILE A 194 13.88 -3.49 -1.28
N CYS A 195 14.11 -2.19 -1.20
CA CYS A 195 13.12 -1.18 -0.85
C CYS A 195 12.85 -0.33 -2.09
N MET A 196 11.73 -0.61 -2.77
CA MET A 196 11.33 0.17 -3.94
C MET A 196 10.86 1.57 -3.55
N ALA A 197 11.34 2.57 -4.28
CA ALA A 197 11.07 3.97 -4.01
C ALA A 197 10.47 4.58 -5.29
N LYS A 198 9.13 4.60 -5.34
CA LYS A 198 8.30 5.09 -6.44
C LYS A 198 7.14 5.93 -5.91
N THR A 199 6.37 6.54 -6.81
CA THR A 199 5.11 7.19 -6.46
C THR A 199 4.15 6.23 -5.76
N GLN A 200 3.45 6.72 -4.74
CA GLN A 200 2.41 6.00 -4.02
C GLN A 200 1.03 6.08 -4.69
N TYR A 201 0.89 6.90 -5.73
CA TYR A 201 -0.42 7.18 -6.35
C TYR A 201 -0.80 6.22 -7.48
N SER A 202 0.14 5.37 -7.91
CA SER A 202 -0.02 4.44 -9.01
C SER A 202 0.78 3.18 -8.72
N LEU A 203 0.35 2.04 -9.28
CA LEU A 203 1.16 0.83 -9.32
C LEU A 203 2.41 1.01 -10.19
N SER A 204 2.33 1.86 -11.23
CA SER A 204 3.48 2.26 -12.04
C SER A 204 4.34 3.33 -11.35
N ASP A 205 5.39 3.80 -12.04
CA ASP A 205 6.18 4.97 -11.64
C ASP A 205 5.59 6.30 -12.15
N ASP A 206 4.48 6.26 -12.89
CA ASP A 206 3.71 7.44 -13.33
C ASP A 206 2.48 7.65 -12.43
N PRO A 207 2.39 8.76 -11.66
CA PRO A 207 1.28 9.01 -10.74
C PRO A 207 -0.08 9.24 -11.42
N THR A 208 -0.11 9.43 -12.74
CA THR A 208 -1.35 9.68 -13.50
C THR A 208 -2.05 8.40 -13.96
N LEU A 209 -1.35 7.26 -13.94
CA LEU A 209 -1.91 5.96 -14.34
C LEU A 209 -2.64 5.30 -13.17
N LEU A 210 -3.92 5.60 -13.02
CA LEU A 210 -4.76 5.06 -11.94
C LEU A 210 -5.29 3.64 -12.25
N GLY A 211 -5.95 3.02 -11.27
CA GLY A 211 -6.53 1.68 -11.43
C GLY A 211 -5.49 0.57 -11.25
N ALA A 212 -5.51 -0.41 -12.14
CA ALA A 212 -4.49 -1.45 -12.27
C ALA A 212 -3.89 -1.45 -13.68
N PRO A 213 -2.98 -0.50 -14.00
CA PRO A 213 -2.32 -0.48 -15.30
C PRO A 213 -1.52 -1.78 -15.51
N SER A 214 -1.35 -2.19 -16.76
CA SER A 214 -0.54 -3.35 -17.15
C SER A 214 0.50 -2.96 -18.21
N ASP A 215 1.52 -3.80 -18.36
CA ASP A 215 2.51 -3.74 -19.46
C ASP A 215 3.28 -2.40 -19.55
N PHE A 216 3.31 -1.63 -18.46
CA PHE A 216 4.12 -0.43 -18.34
C PHE A 216 5.57 -0.77 -18.02
N ILE A 217 6.46 0.20 -18.24
CA ILE A 217 7.88 0.09 -17.96
C ILE A 217 8.16 0.80 -16.64
N ILE A 218 8.85 0.14 -15.72
CA ILE A 218 9.46 0.80 -14.55
C ILE A 218 10.89 1.18 -14.89
N THR A 219 11.26 2.45 -14.69
CA THR A 219 12.64 2.91 -14.89
C THR A 219 13.36 3.09 -13.56
N VAL A 220 14.37 2.26 -13.27
CA VAL A 220 15.26 2.44 -12.11
C VAL A 220 16.36 3.45 -12.46
N LYS A 221 16.30 4.63 -11.83
CA LYS A 221 17.23 5.74 -12.07
C LYS A 221 18.53 5.60 -11.25
N GLU A 222 18.39 5.22 -9.99
CA GLU A 222 19.47 5.16 -9.00
C GLU A 222 19.21 4.03 -8.01
N VAL A 223 20.28 3.42 -7.50
CA VAL A 223 20.24 2.42 -6.44
C VAL A 223 21.14 2.85 -5.29
N ARG A 224 20.61 2.91 -4.07
CA ARG A 224 21.35 3.31 -2.87
C ARG A 224 21.42 2.18 -1.86
N LEU A 225 22.56 2.06 -1.20
CA LEU A 225 22.76 1.11 -0.12
C LEU A 225 22.42 1.75 1.24
N SER A 226 21.49 1.15 1.98
CA SER A 226 21.22 1.50 3.38
C SER A 226 21.77 0.40 4.30
N ALA A 227 23.10 0.31 4.40
CA ALA A 227 23.78 -0.79 5.07
C ALA A 227 23.37 -0.96 6.55
N GLY A 228 23.21 0.14 7.28
CA GLY A 228 22.80 0.09 8.69
C GLY A 228 21.37 -0.42 8.90
N ALA A 229 20.46 -0.13 7.96
CA ALA A 229 19.09 -0.62 8.00
C ALA A 229 18.93 -2.00 7.34
N GLY A 230 19.92 -2.44 6.57
CA GLY A 230 19.95 -3.75 5.92
C GLY A 230 19.15 -3.84 4.62
N PHE A 231 19.05 -2.80 3.80
CA PHE A 231 18.36 -2.93 2.50
C PHE A 231 18.96 -2.06 1.40
N ILE A 232 18.61 -2.41 0.16
CA ILE A 232 18.97 -1.68 -1.06
C ILE A 232 17.75 -0.88 -1.52
N VAL A 233 17.90 0.43 -1.66
CA VAL A 233 16.82 1.32 -2.13
C VAL A 233 16.92 1.49 -3.64
N ALA A 234 15.87 1.11 -4.37
CA ALA A 234 15.79 1.31 -5.83
C ALA A 234 14.85 2.48 -6.14
N LEU A 235 15.40 3.56 -6.69
CA LEU A 235 14.66 4.80 -6.97
C LEU A 235 14.18 4.82 -8.42
N THR A 236 12.87 5.00 -8.63
CA THR A 236 12.28 5.10 -9.98
C THR A 236 11.96 6.53 -10.39
N GLY A 237 11.53 7.35 -9.42
CA GLY A 237 11.17 8.75 -9.60
C GLY A 237 12.02 9.69 -8.77
N ASP A 238 11.70 10.99 -8.87
CA ASP A 238 12.31 11.99 -8.00
C ASP A 238 11.58 11.95 -6.65
N ILE A 239 12.28 11.53 -5.62
CA ILE A 239 11.70 11.40 -4.27
C ILE A 239 12.05 12.63 -3.47
N MET A 240 11.00 13.32 -3.01
CA MET A 240 11.14 14.46 -2.12
C MET A 240 11.56 13.97 -0.73
N THR A 241 12.83 14.11 -0.41
CA THR A 241 13.40 13.77 0.91
C THR A 241 13.37 14.95 1.88
N MET A 242 13.12 16.16 1.39
CA MET A 242 13.02 17.39 2.18
C MET A 242 11.83 18.23 1.68
N PRO A 243 10.63 18.06 2.26
CA PRO A 243 9.46 18.84 1.86
C PRO A 243 9.62 20.31 2.26
N GLY A 244 9.19 21.21 1.36
CA GLY A 244 9.15 22.65 1.63
C GLY A 244 7.87 23.06 2.37
N LEU A 245 7.88 24.27 2.94
CA LEU A 245 6.67 24.89 3.50
C LEU A 245 5.75 25.41 2.39
N PRO A 246 4.41 25.37 2.57
CA PRO A 246 3.48 25.98 1.63
C PRO A 246 3.57 27.51 1.70
N ARG A 247 2.96 28.20 0.72
CA ARG A 247 2.92 29.68 0.67
C ARG A 247 2.35 30.31 1.95
N ASP A 248 1.38 29.65 2.57
CA ASP A 248 0.80 30.05 3.85
C ASP A 248 0.90 28.88 4.85
N PRO A 249 2.00 28.81 5.63
CA PRO A 249 2.23 27.74 6.61
C PRO A 249 1.18 27.74 7.72
N ALA A 250 0.76 26.55 8.15
CA ALA A 250 -0.11 26.40 9.33
C ALA A 250 0.47 27.07 10.59
N ALA A 251 1.81 27.16 10.68
CA ALA A 251 2.52 27.87 11.74
C ALA A 251 2.07 29.32 11.95
N ASN A 252 1.58 30.01 10.90
CA ASN A 252 1.05 31.36 11.01
C ASN A 252 -0.23 31.46 11.86
N ARG A 253 -0.93 30.34 12.07
CA ARG A 253 -2.19 30.23 12.83
C ARG A 253 -2.03 29.43 14.12
N MET A 254 -0.83 28.97 14.44
CA MET A 254 -0.56 28.22 15.66
C MET A 254 -0.35 29.20 16.81
N ASP A 255 -1.10 29.02 17.90
CA ASP A 255 -0.99 29.85 19.11
C ASP A 255 -1.33 29.05 20.36
N ILE A 256 -0.97 29.58 21.54
CA ILE A 256 -1.29 29.04 22.85
C ILE A 256 -1.93 30.13 23.72
N ASP A 257 -3.16 29.87 24.19
CA ASP A 257 -3.88 30.83 25.04
C ASP A 257 -3.33 30.86 26.48
N GLY A 258 -3.83 31.79 27.30
CA GLY A 258 -3.42 31.96 28.70
C GLY A 258 -3.74 30.76 29.61
N ASP A 259 -4.62 29.85 29.18
CA ASP A 259 -4.97 28.60 29.87
C ASP A 259 -4.08 27.42 29.38
N GLY A 260 -3.16 27.66 28.44
CA GLY A 260 -2.32 26.64 27.84
C GLY A 260 -2.99 25.82 26.74
N ARG A 261 -4.14 26.25 26.21
CA ARG A 261 -4.79 25.58 25.07
C ARG A 261 -4.11 25.97 23.76
N ILE A 262 -3.73 24.97 22.98
CA ILE A 262 -3.11 25.15 21.67
C ILE A 262 -4.21 25.24 20.60
N THR A 263 -4.10 26.22 19.70
CA THR A 263 -4.99 26.39 18.54
C THR A 263 -4.20 26.32 17.24
N GLY A 264 -4.86 25.95 16.14
CA GLY A 264 -4.25 25.91 14.80
C GLY A 264 -3.30 24.73 14.52
N LEU A 265 -3.23 23.74 15.41
CA LEU A 265 -2.37 22.55 15.26
C LEU A 265 -3.01 21.43 14.41
N PHE A 266 -4.34 21.30 14.46
CA PHE A 266 -5.16 20.34 13.72
C PHE A 266 -6.45 20.99 13.22
#